data_AF-A0A9D0YRA1-F1
#
_entry.id   AF-A0A9D0YRA1-F1
#
_cell.length_a   1.000
_cell.length_b   1.000
_cell.length_c   1.000
_cell.angle_alpha   90.00
_cell.angle_beta   90.00
_cell.angle_gamma   90.00
#
_symmetry.space_group_name_H-M   'P 1'
#
loop_
_entity.id
_entity.type
_entity.pdbx_description
1 polymer ?
#
loop_
_entity_poly.entity_id
_entity_poly.type
_entity_poly.pdbx_seq_one_letter_code
_entity_poly.pdbx_strand_id
1 'polypeptide(L)'
;MELKSLSPILLTSEVAECKGKEVTLKGEALKKLIKNALIYTRLREDKKLFDEFYKKLLWWKEFYDENKENRKEVLRQLKAIGTWLEKKVFCGGEPEIVNGEVVNFDEKKNLLNFVKVSDFVLREGKVMEKAPKVVGERKKILKPIKVASKGAIFEGRLEIDESYKGLKNPSPVADYLKAEKLTELLNRFSLKVLEVDKEFFVEGGYAKTLKVLEEIEAESGDRLWKINFEEGVLPFGAEIFVYERLETPKGRKEYHHLNEIFKILSSEGWAGEVFSNTRKISPEGYPFGWFSQI
;
A
#
# COMPACT_ATOMS: atom_id res chain seq x y z
N MET A 1 -13.32 2.92 17.65
CA MET A 1 -12.94 3.81 16.52
C MET A 1 -13.90 3.52 15.39
N GLU A 2 -14.36 4.55 14.71
CA GLU A 2 -15.30 4.43 13.60
C GLU A 2 -14.66 4.90 12.29
N LEU A 3 -14.96 4.18 11.21
CA LEU A 3 -14.51 4.49 9.86
C LEU A 3 -15.75 4.66 8.96
N LYS A 4 -15.92 5.86 8.43
CA LYS A 4 -16.95 6.18 7.44
C LYS A 4 -16.39 6.03 6.04
N SER A 5 -17.01 5.22 5.19
CA SER A 5 -16.57 5.07 3.81
C SER A 5 -16.88 6.32 2.98
N LEU A 6 -15.84 6.89 2.36
CA LEU A 6 -15.95 8.02 1.43
C LEU A 6 -16.15 7.56 -0.01
N SER A 7 -15.88 6.28 -0.26
CA SER A 7 -16.15 5.59 -1.52
C SER A 7 -16.71 4.18 -1.26
N PRO A 8 -17.24 3.48 -2.28
CA PRO A 8 -17.55 2.06 -2.13
C PRO A 8 -16.29 1.25 -1.74
N ILE A 9 -16.49 0.17 -1.00
CA ILE A 9 -15.42 -0.73 -0.53
C ILE A 9 -15.57 -2.07 -1.23
N LEU A 10 -14.53 -2.56 -1.92
CA LEU A 10 -14.57 -3.90 -2.53
C LEU A 10 -14.39 -4.96 -1.43
N LEU A 11 -15.40 -5.81 -1.25
CA LEU A 11 -15.40 -6.86 -0.22
C LEU A 11 -14.79 -8.15 -0.79
N THR A 12 -13.51 -8.09 -1.17
CA THR A 12 -12.75 -9.29 -1.56
C THR A 12 -12.40 -10.12 -0.33
N SER A 13 -12.07 -11.40 -0.52
CA SER A 13 -11.66 -12.30 0.56
C SER A 13 -10.41 -11.82 1.32
N GLU A 14 -9.57 -11.00 0.70
CA GLU A 14 -8.40 -10.37 1.35
C GLU A 14 -8.81 -9.22 2.28
N VAL A 15 -9.93 -8.56 1.99
CA VAL A 15 -10.33 -7.31 2.65
C VAL A 15 -11.45 -7.54 3.66
N ALA A 16 -12.35 -8.49 3.41
CA ALA A 16 -13.53 -8.67 4.23
C ALA A 16 -13.99 -10.13 4.32
N GLU A 17 -14.74 -10.42 5.38
CA GLU A 17 -15.64 -11.56 5.48
C GLU A 17 -17.09 -11.10 5.29
N CYS A 18 -17.89 -11.89 4.58
CA CYS A 18 -19.28 -11.57 4.30
C CYS A 18 -20.17 -12.78 4.65
N LYS A 19 -20.97 -12.66 5.71
CA LYS A 19 -21.98 -13.64 6.11
C LYS A 19 -23.36 -13.04 5.90
N GLY A 20 -23.93 -13.24 4.70
CA GLY A 20 -25.19 -12.60 4.31
C GLY A 20 -25.06 -11.08 4.21
N LYS A 21 -25.70 -10.35 5.13
CA LYS A 21 -25.63 -8.89 5.26
C LYS A 21 -24.59 -8.42 6.29
N GLU A 22 -24.10 -9.32 7.13
CA GLU A 22 -23.01 -9.03 8.07
C GLU A 22 -21.70 -8.96 7.28
N VAL A 23 -21.02 -7.83 7.39
CA VAL A 23 -19.74 -7.58 6.75
C VAL A 23 -18.75 -7.18 7.82
N THR A 24 -17.60 -7.83 7.77
CA THR A 24 -16.49 -7.57 8.66
C THR A 24 -15.26 -7.28 7.81
N LEU A 25 -14.71 -6.06 7.89
CA LEU A 25 -13.40 -5.78 7.29
C LEU A 25 -12.33 -6.41 8.17
N LYS A 26 -11.40 -7.13 7.54
CA LYS A 26 -10.33 -7.82 8.23
C LYS A 26 -9.34 -6.82 8.81
N GLY A 27 -8.93 -7.01 10.07
CA GLY A 27 -7.88 -6.21 10.68
C GLY A 27 -6.57 -6.22 9.86
N GLU A 28 -6.30 -7.32 9.16
CA GLU A 28 -5.15 -7.47 8.26
C GLU A 28 -5.15 -6.46 7.09
N ALA A 29 -6.31 -6.04 6.58
CA ALA A 29 -6.38 -5.04 5.51
C ALA A 29 -5.89 -3.66 6.00
N LEU A 30 -6.23 -3.31 7.25
CA LEU A 30 -5.75 -2.10 7.92
C LEU A 30 -4.29 -2.23 8.36
N LYS A 31 -3.87 -3.42 8.79
CA LYS A 31 -2.47 -3.73 9.09
C LYS A 31 -1.58 -3.56 7.85
N LYS A 32 -2.08 -3.92 6.67
CA LYS A 32 -1.42 -3.66 5.37
C LYS A 32 -1.26 -2.16 5.07
N LEU A 33 -2.26 -1.33 5.40
CA LEU A 33 -2.15 0.13 5.32
C LEU A 33 -1.05 0.64 6.26
N ILE A 34 -1.04 0.20 7.53
CA ILE A 34 -0.02 0.56 8.52
C ILE A 34 1.39 0.17 8.05
N LYS A 35 1.57 -1.06 7.56
CA LYS A 35 2.83 -1.54 6.99
C LYS A 35 3.34 -0.57 5.92
N ASN A 36 2.51 -0.26 4.94
CA ASN A 36 2.93 0.53 3.78
C ASN A 36 3.17 2.01 4.16
N ALA A 37 2.38 2.58 5.06
CA ALA A 37 2.62 3.94 5.59
C ALA A 37 3.96 4.05 6.32
N LEU A 38 4.33 3.05 7.13
CA LEU A 38 5.61 3.02 7.84
C LEU A 38 6.80 2.82 6.91
N ILE A 39 6.69 1.95 5.90
CA ILE A 39 7.72 1.79 4.85
C ILE A 39 7.93 3.11 4.10
N TYR A 40 6.85 3.72 3.60
CA TYR A 40 6.90 5.00 2.88
C TYR A 40 7.57 6.08 3.73
N THR A 41 7.14 6.24 4.98
CA THR A 41 7.70 7.23 5.91
C THR A 41 9.18 6.99 6.14
N ARG A 42 9.59 5.74 6.37
CA ARG A 42 10.98 5.42 6.64
C ARG A 42 11.88 5.68 5.44
N LEU A 43 11.46 5.29 4.23
CA LEU A 43 12.20 5.59 3.00
C LEU A 43 12.34 7.09 2.75
N ARG A 44 11.31 7.87 3.12
CA ARG A 44 11.32 9.33 2.96
C ARG A 44 12.32 10.02 3.88
N GLU A 45 12.46 9.54 5.11
CA GLU A 45 13.33 10.15 6.13
C GLU A 45 14.75 9.60 6.13
N ASP A 46 14.94 8.33 5.74
CA ASP A 46 16.24 7.67 5.71
C ASP A 46 16.75 7.48 4.29
N LYS A 47 17.53 8.47 3.82
CA LYS A 47 18.20 8.40 2.52
C LYS A 47 19.09 7.16 2.40
N LYS A 48 19.81 6.77 3.46
CA LYS A 48 20.75 5.64 3.39
C LYS A 48 20.00 4.33 3.16
N LEU A 49 18.86 4.15 3.83
CA LEU A 49 17.99 3.00 3.59
C LEU A 49 17.52 2.96 2.13
N PHE A 50 17.08 4.10 1.58
CA PHE A 50 16.64 4.12 0.19
C PHE A 50 17.78 3.89 -0.81
N ASP A 51 18.95 4.47 -0.56
CA ASP A 51 20.13 4.23 -1.41
C ASP A 51 20.53 2.75 -1.40
N GLU A 52 20.42 2.06 -0.26
CA GLU A 52 20.65 0.62 -0.18
C GLU A 52 19.57 -0.18 -0.92
N PHE A 53 18.29 0.15 -0.72
CA PHE A 53 17.18 -0.46 -1.46
C PHE A 53 17.37 -0.29 -2.97
N TYR A 54 17.72 0.91 -3.42
CA TYR A 54 17.99 1.20 -4.82
C TYR A 54 19.15 0.38 -5.38
N LYS A 55 20.27 0.23 -4.66
CA LYS A 55 21.38 -0.63 -5.07
C LYS A 55 20.95 -2.09 -5.26
N LYS A 56 20.08 -2.61 -4.39
CA LYS A 56 19.55 -3.97 -4.54
C LYS A 56 18.64 -4.09 -5.77
N LEU A 57 17.83 -3.07 -6.07
CA LEU A 57 17.04 -3.02 -7.30
C LEU A 57 17.90 -2.92 -8.56
N LEU A 58 19.02 -2.18 -8.53
CA LEU A 58 19.99 -2.13 -9.62
C LEU A 58 20.61 -3.50 -9.88
N TRP A 59 21.10 -4.15 -8.83
CA TRP A 59 21.62 -5.51 -8.94
C TRP A 59 20.56 -6.48 -9.50
N TRP A 60 19.31 -6.36 -9.04
CA TRP A 60 18.21 -7.19 -9.57
C TRP A 60 17.94 -6.94 -11.05
N LYS A 61 18.07 -5.70 -11.52
CA LYS A 61 17.93 -5.37 -12.93
C LYS A 61 19.00 -6.08 -13.77
N GLU A 62 20.26 -5.99 -13.35
CA GLU A 62 21.37 -6.69 -14.00
C GLU A 62 21.13 -8.22 -14.01
N PHE A 63 20.69 -8.76 -12.87
CA PHE A 63 20.31 -10.16 -12.74
C PHE A 63 19.15 -10.55 -13.68
N TYR A 64 18.13 -9.69 -13.83
CA TYR A 64 17.03 -9.89 -14.77
C TYR A 64 17.53 -9.95 -16.21
N ASP A 65 18.38 -9.00 -16.61
CA ASP A 65 18.90 -8.90 -17.97
C ASP A 65 19.68 -10.18 -18.36
N GLU A 66 20.40 -10.79 -17.41
CA GLU A 66 21.14 -12.04 -17.58
C GLU A 66 20.26 -13.30 -17.50
N ASN A 67 19.15 -13.26 -16.73
CA ASN A 67 18.39 -14.45 -16.35
C ASN A 67 16.89 -14.39 -16.74
N LYS A 68 16.50 -13.52 -17.67
CA LYS A 68 15.09 -13.28 -18.04
C LYS A 68 14.32 -14.55 -18.43
N GLU A 69 14.98 -15.55 -19.01
CA GLU A 69 14.38 -16.85 -19.36
C GLU A 69 13.98 -17.65 -18.11
N ASN A 70 14.67 -17.44 -16.98
CA ASN A 70 14.35 -18.04 -15.70
C ASN A 70 13.49 -17.09 -14.85
N ARG A 71 12.29 -16.81 -15.34
CA ARG A 71 11.32 -15.90 -14.71
C ARG A 71 11.04 -16.21 -13.23
N LYS A 72 11.05 -17.49 -12.83
CA LYS A 72 10.82 -17.89 -11.42
C LYS A 72 11.96 -17.42 -10.52
N GLU A 73 13.20 -17.58 -10.96
CA GLU A 73 14.37 -17.17 -10.19
C GLU A 73 14.46 -15.65 -10.08
N VAL A 74 14.24 -14.93 -11.18
CA VAL A 74 14.15 -13.45 -11.18
C VAL A 74 13.11 -12.96 -10.16
N LEU A 75 11.90 -13.53 -10.20
CA LEU A 75 10.83 -13.17 -9.28
C LEU A 75 11.20 -13.49 -7.83
N ARG A 76 11.90 -14.61 -7.59
CA ARG A 76 12.38 -15.00 -6.26
C ARG A 76 13.33 -13.96 -5.70
N GLN A 77 14.29 -13.48 -6.50
CA GLN A 77 15.21 -12.42 -6.09
C GLN A 77 14.48 -11.10 -5.80
N LEU A 78 13.50 -10.73 -6.64
CA LEU A 78 12.70 -9.52 -6.40
C LEU A 78 11.90 -9.59 -5.09
N LYS A 79 11.30 -10.75 -4.81
CA LYS A 79 10.58 -11.01 -3.55
C LYS A 79 11.52 -10.92 -2.35
N ALA A 80 12.74 -11.41 -2.48
CA ALA A 80 13.75 -11.28 -1.44
C ALA A 80 14.09 -9.82 -1.14
N ILE A 81 14.15 -8.96 -2.16
CA ILE A 81 14.35 -7.51 -2.00
C ILE A 81 13.16 -6.84 -1.29
N GLY A 82 11.93 -7.16 -1.67
CA GLY A 82 10.73 -6.67 -1.00
C GLY A 82 10.70 -7.09 0.48
N THR A 83 10.99 -8.38 0.74
CA THR A 83 11.04 -8.94 2.09
C THR A 83 12.17 -8.31 2.90
N TRP A 84 13.34 -8.12 2.30
CA TRP A 84 14.48 -7.47 2.95
C TRP A 84 14.11 -6.06 3.41
N LEU A 85 13.45 -5.27 2.56
CA LEU A 85 13.01 -3.93 2.93
C LEU A 85 12.04 -3.97 4.12
N GLU A 86 11.06 -4.88 4.10
CA GLU A 86 10.15 -5.06 5.23
C GLU A 86 10.92 -5.43 6.52
N LYS A 87 11.82 -6.40 6.48
CA LYS A 87 12.59 -6.80 7.68
C LYS A 87 13.50 -5.68 8.17
N LYS A 88 14.15 -4.96 7.25
CA LYS A 88 14.99 -3.80 7.56
C LYS A 88 14.20 -2.70 8.25
N VAL A 89 12.97 -2.46 7.81
CA VAL A 89 12.05 -1.47 8.39
C VAL A 89 11.45 -1.94 9.71
N PHE A 90 11.02 -3.20 9.87
CA PHE A 90 10.22 -3.60 11.04
C PHE A 90 10.96 -4.38 12.11
N CYS A 91 11.97 -5.17 11.76
CA CYS A 91 12.75 -5.96 12.71
C CYS A 91 14.00 -5.21 13.19
N GLY A 92 14.45 -4.21 12.44
CA GLY A 92 15.73 -3.53 12.66
C GLY A 92 16.91 -4.43 12.31
N GLY A 93 18.11 -4.03 12.75
CA GLY A 93 19.34 -4.77 12.46
C GLY A 93 19.80 -4.68 11.00
N GLU A 94 20.59 -5.67 10.59
CA GLU A 94 21.22 -5.76 9.27
C GLU A 94 20.80 -7.07 8.57
N PRO A 95 19.52 -7.19 8.13
CA PRO A 95 19.11 -8.32 7.33
C PRO A 95 19.88 -8.34 6.00
N GLU A 96 20.16 -9.55 5.52
CA GLU A 96 20.90 -9.79 4.28
C GLU A 96 20.11 -10.69 3.35
N ILE A 97 20.37 -10.59 2.04
CA ILE A 97 19.81 -11.51 1.06
C ILE A 97 20.90 -12.51 0.68
N VAL A 98 20.71 -13.78 1.00
CA VAL A 98 21.62 -14.88 0.67
C VAL A 98 20.86 -15.87 -0.19
N ASN A 99 21.32 -16.07 -1.43
CA ASN A 99 20.69 -16.97 -2.40
C ASN A 99 19.18 -16.77 -2.53
N GLY A 100 18.69 -15.52 -2.57
CA GLY A 100 17.25 -15.22 -2.70
C GLY A 100 16.41 -15.45 -1.44
N GLU A 101 17.04 -15.64 -0.29
CA GLU A 101 16.39 -15.71 1.02
C GLU A 101 16.89 -14.59 1.92
N VAL A 102 16.00 -14.02 2.74
CA VAL A 102 16.38 -13.00 3.72
C VAL A 102 16.81 -13.69 5.00
N VAL A 103 17.97 -13.33 5.52
CA VAL A 103 18.56 -13.87 6.76
C VAL A 103 18.95 -12.74 7.71
N ASN A 104 19.46 -13.07 8.90
CA ASN A 104 19.97 -12.11 9.90
C ASN A 104 18.93 -11.10 10.43
N PHE A 105 17.68 -11.54 10.64
CA PHE A 105 16.64 -10.78 11.34
C PHE A 105 15.96 -11.61 12.44
N ASP A 106 15.33 -10.92 13.39
CA ASP A 106 14.54 -11.54 14.46
C ASP A 106 13.06 -11.18 14.28
N GLU A 107 12.24 -12.17 13.92
CA GLU A 107 10.80 -11.96 13.72
C GLU A 107 10.08 -11.57 15.01
N LYS A 108 10.61 -11.93 16.18
CA LYS A 108 10.04 -11.53 17.48
C LYS A 108 10.17 -10.02 17.70
N LYS A 109 11.11 -9.36 17.01
CA LYS A 109 11.28 -7.90 17.02
C LYS A 109 10.44 -7.20 15.97
N ASN A 110 9.72 -7.92 15.11
CA ASN A 110 8.89 -7.30 14.07
C ASN A 110 7.81 -6.43 14.74
N LEU A 111 7.97 -5.12 14.58
CA LEU A 111 7.12 -4.12 15.21
C LEU A 111 5.65 -4.20 14.80
N LEU A 112 5.31 -4.78 13.65
CA LEU A 112 3.92 -5.01 13.26
C LEU A 112 3.23 -6.07 14.14
N ASN A 113 3.97 -6.92 14.85
CA ASN A 113 3.39 -7.89 15.79
C ASN A 113 2.77 -7.20 17.02
N PHE A 114 3.20 -5.97 17.31
CA PHE A 114 2.70 -5.17 18.43
C PHE A 114 1.55 -4.26 18.03
N VAL A 115 1.20 -4.20 16.74
CA VAL A 115 0.02 -3.49 16.26
C VAL A 115 -1.15 -4.47 16.20
N LYS A 116 -2.08 -4.33 17.16
CA LYS A 116 -3.29 -5.15 17.27
C LYS A 116 -4.45 -4.41 16.61
N VAL A 117 -4.86 -4.89 15.45
CA VAL A 117 -6.02 -4.36 14.74
C VAL A 117 -7.13 -5.39 14.84
N SER A 118 -8.22 -5.04 15.52
CA SER A 118 -9.41 -5.89 15.51
C SER A 118 -10.05 -5.83 14.13
N ASP A 119 -10.88 -6.82 13.85
CA ASP A 119 -11.82 -6.73 12.75
C ASP A 119 -12.79 -5.55 12.94
N PHE A 120 -13.26 -4.99 11.82
CA PHE A 120 -14.15 -3.83 11.77
C PHE A 120 -15.52 -4.25 11.25
N VAL A 121 -16.53 -4.16 12.12
CA VAL A 121 -17.89 -4.64 11.82
C VAL A 121 -18.70 -3.52 11.18
N LEU A 122 -19.39 -3.83 10.08
CA LEU A 122 -20.34 -2.92 9.45
C LEU A 122 -21.50 -2.63 10.42
N ARG A 123 -21.66 -1.37 10.83
CA ARG A 123 -22.77 -0.91 11.68
C ARG A 123 -23.89 -0.29 10.85
N GLU A 124 -23.52 0.53 9.87
CA GLU A 124 -24.47 1.22 9.01
C GLU A 124 -24.03 1.13 7.55
N GLY A 125 -24.98 1.05 6.62
CA GLY A 125 -24.72 1.01 5.19
C GLY A 125 -25.38 -0.17 4.47
N LYS A 126 -25.18 -0.24 3.17
CA LYS A 126 -25.76 -1.29 2.32
C LYS A 126 -24.66 -2.12 1.66
N VAL A 127 -24.88 -3.42 1.62
CA VAL A 127 -24.10 -4.36 0.80
C VAL A 127 -24.83 -4.57 -0.51
N MET A 128 -24.12 -4.38 -1.62
CA MET A 128 -24.67 -4.55 -2.96
C MET A 128 -23.64 -5.15 -3.90
N GLU A 129 -24.07 -5.66 -5.04
CA GLU A 129 -23.16 -6.11 -6.08
C GLU A 129 -22.89 -4.97 -7.07
N LYS A 130 -21.62 -4.75 -7.38
CA LYS A 130 -21.21 -3.84 -8.45
C LYS A 130 -20.22 -4.57 -9.35
N ALA A 131 -20.23 -4.24 -10.64
CA ALA A 131 -19.23 -4.73 -11.60
C ALA A 131 -18.10 -3.69 -11.73
N PRO A 132 -16.94 -3.88 -11.07
CA PRO A 132 -15.85 -2.92 -11.14
C PRO A 132 -15.30 -2.81 -12.55
N LYS A 133 -14.88 -1.60 -12.94
CA LYS A 133 -14.18 -1.31 -14.19
C LYS A 133 -12.70 -1.16 -13.90
N VAL A 134 -11.87 -1.94 -14.59
CA VAL A 134 -10.44 -1.68 -14.69
C VAL A 134 -10.23 -0.63 -15.79
N VAL A 135 -9.48 0.41 -15.46
CA VAL A 135 -9.18 1.55 -16.34
C VAL A 135 -7.68 1.82 -16.39
N GLY A 136 -7.23 2.62 -17.36
CA GLY A 136 -5.80 2.86 -17.66
C GLY A 136 -5.32 2.05 -18.85
N GLU A 137 -4.14 1.42 -18.71
CA GLU A 137 -3.49 0.63 -19.77
C GLU A 137 -4.35 -0.56 -20.23
N ARG A 138 -5.09 -1.18 -19.29
CA ARG A 138 -6.07 -2.23 -19.57
C ARG A 138 -7.48 -1.73 -19.26
N LYS A 139 -8.41 -1.98 -20.18
CA LYS A 139 -9.84 -1.66 -19.99
C LYS A 139 -10.66 -2.94 -19.95
N LYS A 140 -11.26 -3.23 -18.81
CA LYS A 140 -12.08 -4.44 -18.62
C LYS A 140 -13.15 -4.22 -17.57
N ILE A 141 -14.34 -4.77 -17.81
CA ILE A 141 -15.39 -4.90 -16.78
C ILE A 141 -15.21 -6.24 -16.08
N LEU A 142 -15.07 -6.21 -14.76
CA LEU A 142 -14.96 -7.42 -13.94
C LEU A 142 -16.35 -7.99 -13.63
N LYS A 143 -16.39 -9.25 -13.21
CA LYS A 143 -17.64 -9.85 -12.70
C LYS A 143 -18.17 -9.04 -11.51
N PRO A 144 -19.48 -9.05 -11.27
CA PRO A 144 -20.04 -8.44 -10.08
C PRO A 144 -19.37 -8.97 -8.80
N ILE A 145 -19.00 -8.05 -7.91
CA ILE A 145 -18.41 -8.33 -6.60
C ILE A 145 -19.23 -7.56 -5.56
N LYS A 146 -19.39 -8.13 -4.37
CA LYS A 146 -20.02 -7.45 -3.24
C LYS A 146 -19.20 -6.23 -2.82
N VAL A 147 -19.90 -5.13 -2.58
CA VAL A 147 -19.33 -3.88 -2.09
C VAL A 147 -20.14 -3.35 -0.92
N ALA A 148 -19.47 -2.73 0.05
CA ALA A 148 -20.14 -1.82 0.96
C ALA A 148 -20.29 -0.47 0.27
N SER A 149 -21.46 0.16 0.38
CA SER A 149 -21.75 1.46 -0.24
C SER A 149 -20.87 2.59 0.34
N LYS A 150 -20.74 3.70 -0.41
CA LYS A 150 -20.30 4.98 0.17
C LYS A 150 -21.21 5.35 1.34
N GLY A 151 -20.65 5.94 2.39
CA GLY A 151 -21.34 6.33 3.63
C GLY A 151 -21.55 5.18 4.62
N ALA A 152 -21.01 3.99 4.36
CA ALA A 152 -21.05 2.89 5.31
C ALA A 152 -20.15 3.19 6.52
N ILE A 153 -20.61 2.83 7.72
CA ILE A 153 -19.87 3.00 8.97
C ILE A 153 -19.41 1.65 9.47
N PHE A 154 -18.11 1.55 9.74
CA PHE A 154 -17.49 0.38 10.31
C PHE A 154 -16.90 0.71 11.68
N GLU A 155 -17.10 -0.18 12.65
CA GLU A 155 -16.61 0.00 14.02
C GLU A 155 -15.58 -1.08 14.36
N GLY A 156 -14.44 -0.66 14.92
CA GLY A 156 -13.38 -1.56 15.36
C GLY A 156 -12.39 -0.88 16.32
N ARG A 157 -11.29 -1.58 16.59
CA ARG A 157 -10.23 -1.13 17.50
C ARG A 157 -8.86 -1.29 16.84
N LEU A 158 -8.02 -0.28 17.06
CA LEU A 158 -6.60 -0.31 16.75
C LEU A 158 -5.88 0.00 18.07
N GLU A 159 -5.07 -0.95 18.52
CA GLU A 159 -4.34 -0.89 19.78
C GLU A 159 -2.86 -1.19 19.52
N ILE A 160 -1.98 -0.53 20.27
CA ILE A 160 -0.54 -0.77 20.22
C ILE A 160 -0.14 -1.43 21.54
N ASP A 161 0.40 -2.65 21.44
CA ASP A 161 0.94 -3.38 22.58
C ASP A 161 2.27 -2.76 23.01
N GLU A 162 2.24 -1.95 24.07
CA GLU A 162 3.41 -1.21 24.56
C GLU A 162 4.58 -2.07 25.03
N SER A 163 4.43 -3.40 25.11
CA SER A 163 5.54 -4.30 25.42
C SER A 163 6.69 -4.22 24.40
N TYR A 164 6.45 -3.64 23.21
CA TYR A 164 7.53 -3.33 22.24
C TYR A 164 8.61 -2.41 22.82
N LYS A 165 8.29 -1.58 23.82
CA LYS A 165 9.24 -0.68 24.49
C LYS A 165 10.32 -1.45 25.26
N GLY A 166 10.07 -2.72 25.60
CA GLY A 166 11.04 -3.61 26.24
C GLY A 166 12.04 -4.27 25.28
N LEU A 167 11.89 -4.07 23.96
CA LEU A 167 12.80 -4.65 22.97
C LEU A 167 14.18 -3.98 23.05
N LYS A 168 15.24 -4.80 23.08
CA LYS A 168 16.61 -4.31 22.94
C LYS A 168 16.89 -3.93 21.49
N ASN A 169 17.28 -2.67 21.27
CA ASN A 169 17.52 -2.05 19.96
C ASN A 169 16.29 -2.20 19.05
N PRO A 170 15.16 -1.54 19.37
CA PRO A 170 13.97 -1.61 18.54
C PRO A 170 14.25 -1.02 17.16
N SER A 171 13.44 -1.42 16.17
CA SER A 171 13.53 -0.82 14.84
C SER A 171 13.31 0.71 14.90
N PRO A 172 13.92 1.49 13.98
CA PRO A 172 13.67 2.93 13.86
C PRO A 172 12.20 3.33 13.73
N VAL A 173 11.31 2.43 13.29
CA VAL A 173 9.88 2.76 13.19
C VAL A 173 9.13 2.69 14.53
N ALA A 174 9.79 2.28 15.62
CA ALA A 174 9.21 2.25 16.96
C ALA A 174 8.76 3.64 17.45
N ASP A 175 9.45 4.69 17.00
CA ASP A 175 9.15 6.09 17.36
C ASP A 175 7.80 6.57 16.80
N TYR A 176 7.25 5.85 15.82
CA TYR A 176 5.96 6.13 15.20
C TYR A 176 4.83 5.30 15.79
N LEU A 177 5.11 4.29 16.64
CA LEU A 177 4.11 3.46 17.31
C LEU A 177 3.48 4.16 18.54
N LYS A 178 3.21 5.45 18.42
CA LYS A 178 2.32 6.21 19.31
C LYS A 178 1.03 6.49 18.56
N ALA A 179 -0.12 6.32 19.19
CA ALA A 179 -1.42 6.39 18.49
C ALA A 179 -1.60 7.66 17.63
N GLU A 180 -1.24 8.83 18.17
CA GLU A 180 -1.31 10.12 17.46
C GLU A 180 -0.39 10.16 16.23
N LYS A 181 0.88 9.80 16.43
CA LYS A 181 1.88 9.77 15.33
C LYS A 181 1.50 8.76 14.26
N LEU A 182 1.07 7.56 14.65
CA LEU A 182 0.65 6.55 13.69
C LEU A 182 -0.52 7.05 12.85
N THR A 183 -1.51 7.68 13.48
CA THR A 183 -2.66 8.27 12.78
C THR A 183 -2.22 9.35 11.78
N GLU A 184 -1.32 10.26 12.19
CA GLU A 184 -0.75 11.28 11.30
C GLU A 184 -0.06 10.65 10.07
N LEU A 185 0.75 9.61 10.29
CA LEU A 185 1.43 8.91 9.19
C LEU A 185 0.47 8.20 8.24
N LEU A 186 -0.58 7.56 8.77
CA LEU A 186 -1.61 6.91 7.95
C LEU A 186 -2.31 7.93 7.05
N ASN A 187 -2.67 9.09 7.60
CA ASN A 187 -3.33 10.16 6.88
C ASN A 187 -2.40 10.75 5.80
N ARG A 188 -1.15 11.06 6.16
CA ARG A 188 -0.14 11.58 5.22
C ARG A 188 0.15 10.61 4.08
N PHE A 189 0.28 9.33 4.39
CA PHE A 189 0.48 8.30 3.37
C PHE A 189 -0.73 8.21 2.43
N SER A 190 -1.94 8.15 2.98
CA SER A 190 -3.17 8.07 2.17
C SER A 190 -3.40 9.32 1.33
N LEU A 191 -3.03 10.51 1.82
CA LEU A 191 -3.03 11.73 1.02
C LEU A 191 -2.04 11.65 -0.14
N LYS A 192 -0.83 11.12 0.07
CA LYS A 192 0.10 10.93 -1.06
C LYS A 192 -0.45 9.92 -2.07
N VAL A 193 -1.12 8.85 -1.62
CA VAL A 193 -1.81 7.91 -2.53
C VAL A 193 -2.91 8.62 -3.31
N LEU A 194 -3.65 9.55 -2.67
CA LEU A 194 -4.69 10.34 -3.31
C LEU A 194 -4.12 11.24 -4.42
N GLU A 195 -2.99 11.90 -4.16
CA GLU A 195 -2.28 12.71 -5.16
C GLU A 195 -1.90 11.87 -6.39
N VAL A 196 -1.28 10.70 -6.17
CA VAL A 196 -0.89 9.77 -7.24
C VAL A 196 -2.11 9.30 -8.05
N ASP A 197 -3.22 8.99 -7.38
CA ASP A 197 -4.45 8.60 -8.05
C ASP A 197 -5.07 9.74 -8.86
N LYS A 198 -5.06 10.98 -8.34
CA LYS A 198 -5.54 12.16 -9.08
C LYS A 198 -4.74 12.37 -10.36
N GLU A 199 -3.41 12.31 -10.29
CA GLU A 199 -2.54 12.45 -11.46
C GLU A 199 -2.85 11.39 -12.52
N PHE A 200 -2.97 10.12 -12.11
CA PHE A 200 -3.38 9.04 -13.00
C PHE A 200 -4.72 9.32 -13.71
N PHE A 201 -5.73 9.82 -12.99
CA PHE A 201 -7.05 10.09 -13.59
C PHE A 201 -7.07 11.38 -14.43
N VAL A 202 -6.21 12.36 -14.14
CA VAL A 202 -5.97 13.53 -14.99
C VAL A 202 -5.39 13.08 -16.33
N GLU A 203 -4.28 12.34 -16.31
CA GLU A 203 -3.58 11.87 -17.50
C GLU A 203 -4.46 10.91 -18.34
N GLY A 204 -5.24 10.06 -17.67
CA GLY A 204 -6.14 9.11 -18.33
C GLY A 204 -7.45 9.71 -18.87
N GLY A 205 -7.72 11.00 -18.65
CA GLY A 205 -8.94 11.68 -19.12
C GLY A 205 -10.22 11.27 -18.38
N TYR A 206 -10.11 10.90 -17.09
CA TYR A 206 -11.22 10.44 -16.27
C TYR A 206 -11.79 11.55 -15.37
N ALA A 207 -12.19 12.67 -15.98
CA ALA A 207 -12.63 13.89 -15.27
C ALA A 207 -13.73 13.65 -14.20
N LYS A 208 -14.66 12.73 -14.46
CA LYS A 208 -15.69 12.36 -13.48
C LYS A 208 -15.10 11.74 -12.21
N THR A 209 -14.12 10.84 -12.37
CA THR A 209 -13.45 10.18 -11.25
C THR A 209 -12.52 11.13 -10.51
N LEU A 210 -11.84 12.03 -11.24
CA LEU A 210 -11.05 13.10 -10.64
C LEU A 210 -11.90 13.97 -9.69
N LYS A 211 -13.07 14.43 -10.16
CA LYS A 211 -14.00 15.20 -9.32
C LYS A 211 -14.41 14.45 -8.04
N VAL A 212 -14.61 13.13 -8.14
CA VAL A 212 -14.91 12.30 -6.96
C VAL A 212 -13.74 12.26 -5.98
N LEU A 213 -12.48 12.22 -6.45
CA LEU A 213 -11.31 12.27 -5.57
C LEU A 213 -11.15 13.62 -4.88
N GLU A 214 -11.47 14.72 -5.57
CA GLU A 214 -11.51 16.06 -4.97
C GLU A 214 -12.60 16.16 -3.88
N GLU A 215 -13.77 15.56 -4.11
CA GLU A 215 -14.83 15.47 -3.10
C GLU A 215 -14.40 14.61 -1.90
N ILE A 216 -13.68 13.49 -2.13
CA ILE A 216 -13.13 12.65 -1.06
C ILE A 216 -12.14 13.44 -0.21
N GLU A 217 -11.22 14.19 -0.83
CA GLU A 217 -10.27 15.05 -0.12
C GLU A 217 -10.96 16.10 0.75
N ALA A 218 -11.97 16.77 0.17
CA ALA A 218 -12.73 17.80 0.87
C ALA A 218 -13.56 17.22 2.03
N GLU A 219 -14.16 16.04 1.85
CA GLU A 219 -14.95 15.35 2.90
C GLU A 219 -14.08 14.76 4.01
N SER A 220 -12.85 14.32 3.69
CA SER A 220 -11.97 13.66 4.66
C SER A 220 -11.28 14.62 5.64
N GLY A 221 -11.11 15.88 5.25
CA GLY A 221 -10.21 16.80 5.94
C GLY A 221 -8.82 16.17 6.09
N ASP A 222 -8.31 16.11 7.32
CA ASP A 222 -7.02 15.55 7.71
C ASP A 222 -7.07 14.06 8.13
N ARG A 223 -8.20 13.36 7.93
CA ARG A 223 -8.47 12.01 8.48
C ARG A 223 -8.72 10.94 7.41
N LEU A 224 -7.92 10.93 6.34
CA LEU A 224 -8.11 10.10 5.16
C LEU A 224 -7.36 8.77 5.24
N TRP A 225 -8.05 7.63 5.12
CA TRP A 225 -7.42 6.30 5.03
C TRP A 225 -7.74 5.61 3.69
N LYS A 226 -6.75 4.91 3.12
CA LYS A 226 -6.90 4.11 1.89
C LYS A 226 -6.67 2.62 2.14
N ILE A 227 -7.61 1.79 1.72
CA ILE A 227 -7.45 0.33 1.55
C ILE A 227 -7.79 -0.07 0.10
N ASN A 228 -7.94 -1.36 -0.19
CA ASN A 228 -8.25 -1.88 -1.53
C ASN A 228 -7.26 -1.44 -2.63
N PHE A 229 -6.02 -1.13 -2.27
CA PHE A 229 -4.94 -0.94 -3.24
C PHE A 229 -4.27 -2.27 -3.59
N GLU A 230 -3.86 -2.40 -4.86
CA GLU A 230 -3.11 -3.56 -5.33
C GLU A 230 -1.62 -3.37 -5.08
N GLU A 231 -1.05 -4.26 -4.26
CA GLU A 231 0.39 -4.31 -3.99
C GLU A 231 1.04 -5.25 -5.00
N GLY A 232 2.16 -4.83 -5.57
CA GLY A 232 2.98 -5.66 -6.45
C GLY A 232 3.82 -6.65 -5.66
N VAL A 233 4.95 -7.04 -6.25
CA VAL A 233 5.97 -7.83 -5.55
C VAL A 233 6.71 -6.98 -4.50
N LEU A 234 6.89 -5.69 -4.79
CA LEU A 234 7.45 -4.73 -3.86
C LEU A 234 6.33 -4.13 -2.98
N PRO A 235 6.62 -3.75 -1.73
CA PRO A 235 5.64 -3.10 -0.88
C PRO A 235 5.09 -1.82 -1.51
N PHE A 236 3.78 -1.61 -1.44
CA PHE A 236 3.09 -0.46 -2.04
C PHE A 236 3.64 0.89 -1.53
N GLY A 237 4.05 0.97 -0.26
CA GLY A 237 4.70 2.15 0.31
C GLY A 237 6.03 2.49 -0.36
N ALA A 238 6.77 1.48 -0.84
CA ALA A 238 7.97 1.69 -1.62
C ALA A 238 7.65 2.18 -3.04
N GLU A 239 6.58 1.67 -3.66
CA GLU A 239 6.14 2.14 -4.98
C GLU A 239 5.73 3.62 -4.94
N ILE A 240 4.93 4.02 -3.96
CA ILE A 240 4.53 5.42 -3.76
C ILE A 240 5.76 6.32 -3.58
N PHE A 241 6.75 5.87 -2.81
CA PHE A 241 7.97 6.65 -2.62
C PHE A 241 8.83 6.74 -3.89
N VAL A 242 8.96 5.65 -4.65
CA VAL A 242 9.65 5.66 -5.94
C VAL A 242 8.97 6.63 -6.90
N TYR A 243 7.63 6.64 -6.94
CA TYR A 243 6.86 7.59 -7.75
C TYR A 243 7.22 9.02 -7.38
N GLU A 244 7.13 9.39 -6.10
CA GLU A 244 7.51 10.71 -5.59
C GLU A 244 8.93 11.13 -6.01
N ARG A 245 9.89 10.20 -6.01
CA ARG A 245 11.26 10.48 -6.46
C ARG A 245 11.33 10.74 -7.96
N LEU A 246 10.60 9.97 -8.76
CA LEU A 246 10.55 10.11 -10.22
C LEU A 246 9.81 11.37 -10.68
N GLU A 247 8.97 12.00 -9.86
CA GLU A 247 8.30 13.27 -10.16
C GLU A 247 9.28 14.46 -10.22
N THR A 248 10.39 14.42 -9.47
CA THR A 248 11.33 15.54 -9.37
C THR A 248 12.53 15.42 -10.32
N PRO A 249 13.04 16.51 -10.94
CA PRO A 249 14.26 16.45 -11.75
C PRO A 249 15.47 15.93 -10.97
N LYS A 250 15.58 16.28 -9.69
CA LYS A 250 16.65 15.80 -8.80
C LYS A 250 16.58 14.29 -8.61
N GLY A 251 15.40 13.76 -8.25
CA GLY A 251 15.23 12.33 -8.05
C GLY A 251 15.41 11.54 -9.35
N ARG A 252 14.94 12.04 -10.50
CA ARG A 252 15.23 11.44 -11.81
C ARG A 252 16.72 11.39 -12.15
N LYS A 253 17.49 12.42 -11.77
CA LYS A 253 18.94 12.43 -11.98
C LYS A 253 19.66 11.44 -11.06
N GLU A 254 19.29 11.43 -9.78
CA GLU A 254 19.92 10.61 -8.75
C GLU A 254 19.60 9.11 -8.90
N TYR A 255 18.37 8.79 -9.33
CA TYR A 255 17.86 7.43 -9.40
C TYR A 255 17.32 7.08 -10.80
N HIS A 256 18.06 7.45 -11.85
CA HIS A 256 17.62 7.38 -13.25
C HIS A 256 17.17 5.99 -13.73
N HIS A 257 17.75 4.91 -13.19
CA HIS A 257 17.34 3.54 -13.53
C HIS A 257 15.97 3.11 -12.99
N LEU A 258 15.40 3.84 -12.00
CA LEU A 258 14.11 3.45 -11.41
C LEU A 258 13.00 3.37 -12.47
N ASN A 259 12.98 4.28 -13.45
CA ASN A 259 11.98 4.25 -14.52
C ASN A 259 12.08 2.96 -15.36
N GLU A 260 13.31 2.51 -15.67
CA GLU A 260 13.51 1.27 -16.42
C GLU A 260 13.14 0.04 -15.60
N ILE A 261 13.55 -0.01 -14.33
CA ILE A 261 13.22 -1.10 -13.40
C ILE A 261 11.70 -1.25 -13.28
N PHE A 262 10.98 -0.16 -13.02
CA PHE A 262 9.53 -0.22 -12.85
C PHE A 262 8.77 -0.46 -14.16
N LYS A 263 9.35 -0.13 -15.32
CA LYS A 263 8.84 -0.60 -16.61
C LYS A 263 8.92 -2.12 -16.74
N ILE A 264 10.05 -2.73 -16.37
CA ILE A 264 10.21 -4.20 -16.36
C ILE A 264 9.18 -4.82 -15.41
N LEU A 265 9.06 -4.30 -14.18
CA LEU A 265 8.09 -4.80 -13.22
C LEU A 265 6.66 -4.74 -13.76
N SER A 266 6.31 -3.67 -14.46
CA SER A 266 4.98 -3.49 -15.04
C SER A 266 4.73 -4.46 -16.19
N SER A 267 5.68 -4.62 -17.12
CA SER A 267 5.55 -5.57 -18.24
C SER A 267 5.45 -7.03 -17.79
N GLU A 268 6.13 -7.37 -16.69
CA GLU A 268 6.09 -8.72 -16.11
C GLU A 268 4.85 -8.99 -15.25
N GLY A 269 4.04 -7.96 -14.99
CA GLY A 269 2.88 -8.03 -14.09
C GLY A 269 3.28 -8.18 -12.62
N TRP A 270 4.42 -7.62 -12.23
CA TRP A 270 4.97 -7.60 -10.87
C TRP A 270 4.84 -6.26 -10.16
N ALA A 271 4.50 -5.19 -10.89
CA ALA A 271 4.19 -3.89 -10.30
C ALA A 271 2.80 -3.88 -9.64
N GLY A 272 2.66 -3.09 -8.58
CA GLY A 272 1.38 -2.74 -7.99
C GLY A 272 0.62 -1.71 -8.85
N GLU A 273 -0.47 -1.19 -8.30
CA GLU A 273 -1.34 -0.29 -9.07
C GLU A 273 -0.60 0.98 -9.55
N VAL A 274 0.34 1.53 -8.76
CA VAL A 274 1.08 2.77 -9.11
C VAL A 274 1.72 2.68 -10.49
N PHE A 275 2.50 1.63 -10.76
CA PHE A 275 3.27 1.50 -11.99
C PHE A 275 2.64 0.59 -13.04
N SER A 276 1.72 -0.31 -12.66
CA SER A 276 0.94 -1.07 -13.64
C SER A 276 -0.02 -0.21 -14.47
N ASN A 277 -0.14 1.09 -14.16
CA ASN A 277 -1.00 2.05 -14.84
C ASN A 277 -2.44 1.54 -14.98
N THR A 278 -2.92 0.84 -13.95
CA THR A 278 -4.31 0.40 -13.87
C THR A 278 -4.94 0.81 -12.54
N ARG A 279 -6.24 1.12 -12.59
CA ARG A 279 -7.06 1.37 -11.41
C ARG A 279 -8.40 0.67 -11.53
N LYS A 280 -9.01 0.37 -10.39
CA LYS A 280 -10.39 -0.11 -10.31
C LYS A 280 -11.31 1.03 -9.89
N ILE A 281 -12.36 1.24 -10.67
CA ILE A 281 -13.43 2.19 -10.37
C ILE A 281 -14.80 1.52 -10.43
N SER A 282 -15.77 2.05 -9.68
CA SER A 282 -17.15 1.62 -9.73
C SER A 282 -17.80 2.01 -11.07
N PRO A 283 -18.95 1.42 -11.44
CA PRO A 283 -19.71 1.85 -12.61
C PRO A 283 -20.01 3.36 -12.64
N GLU A 284 -20.20 3.95 -11.46
CA GLU A 284 -20.48 5.37 -11.27
C GLU A 284 -19.23 6.25 -11.29
N GLY A 285 -18.03 5.67 -11.30
CA GLY A 285 -16.75 6.38 -11.38
C GLY A 285 -16.03 6.57 -10.05
N TYR A 286 -16.45 5.89 -8.97
CA TYR A 286 -15.73 5.98 -7.69
C TYR A 286 -14.52 5.06 -7.68
N PRO A 287 -13.32 5.54 -7.31
CA PRO A 287 -12.25 4.63 -6.88
C PRO A 287 -12.68 3.95 -5.56
N PHE A 288 -12.13 2.78 -5.27
CA PHE A 288 -12.56 1.99 -4.12
C PHE A 288 -11.65 2.17 -2.90
N GLY A 289 -12.22 1.98 -1.71
CA GLY A 289 -11.44 1.79 -0.47
C GLY A 289 -11.05 3.05 0.30
N TRP A 290 -11.73 4.19 0.11
CA TRP A 290 -11.45 5.42 0.85
C TRP A 290 -12.33 5.53 2.10
N PHE A 291 -11.72 5.91 3.23
CA PHE A 291 -12.41 6.16 4.51
C PHE A 291 -12.03 7.51 5.11
N SER A 292 -12.95 8.04 5.92
CA SER A 292 -12.66 9.05 6.94
C SER A 292 -12.75 8.39 8.31
N GLN A 293 -11.80 8.70 9.19
CA GLN A 293 -11.96 8.43 10.62
C GLN A 293 -12.93 9.45 11.22
N ILE A 294 -13.97 8.99 11.93
CA ILE A 294 -14.97 9.84 12.60
C ILE A 294 -14.94 9.66 14.12
#